data_AF-A0A920FEU1-F1
#
_entry.id   AF-A0A920FEU1-F1
#
_cell.length_a   1.000
_cell.length_b   1.000
_cell.length_c   1.000
_cell.angle_alpha   90.00
_cell.angle_beta   90.00
_cell.angle_gamma   90.00
#
_symmetry.space_group_name_H-M   'P 1'
#
loop_
_entity.id
_entity.type
_entity.pdbx_description
1 polymer ?
#
loop_
_entity_poly.entity_id
_entity_poly.type
_entity_poly.pdbx_seq_one_letter_code
_entity_poly.pdbx_strand_id
1 'polypeptide(L)'
;MSRALLYAKNFNGLVISNPYDQSISPTGQMHEGITSTAMGLNGIPSLAEELQINRDISITKYNEGKIHFNIISSKESVLRIADSKNDKLNVSCGTSIYHLIFNDEHLENFTADFKMLPPLRTKEDQIALIEGIKKGVVDVITSNHQPHENEIREVEFPIAPMGCIGTQIAFPMALTYLLDELDLETIVKTMSINPRTILQTDIPVVKEGFVANLTLFDTHTEWKFDKVFKFIVK
;
A
#
# COMPACT_ATOMS: atom_id res chain seq x y z
N MET A 1 -8.14 12.19 15.29
CA MET A 1 -7.57 12.91 14.14
C MET A 1 -7.34 14.40 14.40
N SER A 2 -8.37 15.24 14.63
CA SER A 2 -8.21 16.71 14.74
C SER A 2 -7.11 17.18 15.71
N ARG A 3 -7.14 16.70 16.96
CA ARG A 3 -6.09 17.01 17.96
C ARG A 3 -4.69 16.61 17.47
N ALA A 4 -4.53 15.43 16.88
CA ALA A 4 -3.22 14.95 16.40
C ALA A 4 -2.65 15.89 15.33
N LEU A 5 -3.47 16.35 14.39
CA LEU A 5 -3.05 17.30 13.36
C LEU A 5 -2.67 18.68 13.94
N LEU A 6 -3.42 19.19 14.92
CA LEU A 6 -3.08 20.44 15.62
C LEU A 6 -1.74 20.34 16.35
N TYR A 7 -1.48 19.24 17.06
CA TYR A 7 -0.19 19.03 17.72
C TYR A 7 0.96 18.88 16.71
N ALA A 8 0.76 18.07 15.66
CA ALA A 8 1.77 17.84 14.63
C ALA A 8 2.17 19.13 13.89
N LYS A 9 1.20 20.02 13.61
CA LYS A 9 1.43 21.30 12.94
C LYS A 9 2.52 22.14 13.62
N ASN A 10 2.57 22.14 14.96
CA ASN A 10 3.51 22.97 15.74
C ASN A 10 4.99 22.63 15.50
N PHE A 11 5.30 21.41 15.05
CA PHE A 11 6.66 20.97 14.73
C PHE A 11 6.79 20.48 13.29
N ASN A 12 5.88 20.89 12.40
CA ASN A 12 5.85 20.46 10.99
C ASN A 12 5.75 18.93 10.81
N GLY A 13 5.17 18.23 11.79
CA GLY A 13 5.02 16.79 11.81
C GLY A 13 4.03 16.26 10.77
N LEU A 14 4.25 15.01 10.38
CA LEU A 14 3.36 14.24 9.51
C LEU A 14 2.47 13.32 10.35
N VAL A 15 1.16 13.34 10.13
CA VAL A 15 0.25 12.31 10.66
C VAL A 15 0.08 11.21 9.61
N ILE A 16 0.31 9.96 9.99
CA ILE A 16 0.09 8.81 9.12
C ILE A 16 -1.22 8.12 9.54
N SER A 17 -2.13 7.92 8.59
CA SER A 17 -3.42 7.25 8.80
C SER A 17 -3.45 5.94 8.02
N ASN A 18 -3.94 4.88 8.65
CA ASN A 18 -4.35 3.64 7.98
C ASN A 18 -5.87 3.70 7.84
N PRO A 19 -6.41 4.10 6.67
CA PRO A 19 -7.85 4.32 6.52
C PRO A 19 -8.60 2.99 6.49
N TYR A 20 -9.32 2.69 7.58
CA TYR A 20 -10.19 1.53 7.69
C TYR A 20 -11.14 1.70 8.88
N ASP A 21 -12.43 1.85 8.60
CA ASP A 21 -13.48 1.82 9.61
C ASP A 21 -14.03 0.41 9.79
N GLN A 22 -13.52 -0.29 10.80
CA GLN A 22 -13.95 -1.64 11.15
C GLN A 22 -15.45 -1.74 11.49
N SER A 23 -16.08 -0.65 11.95
CA SER A 23 -17.51 -0.70 12.32
C SER A 23 -18.44 -0.92 11.12
N ILE A 24 -17.96 -0.61 9.90
CA ILE A 24 -18.71 -0.80 8.65
C ILE A 24 -18.81 -2.28 8.27
N SER A 25 -17.74 -3.06 8.49
CA SER A 25 -17.75 -4.51 8.28
C SER A 25 -16.93 -5.22 9.37
N PRO A 26 -17.53 -5.45 10.56
CA PRO A 26 -16.81 -6.00 11.71
C PRO A 26 -16.27 -7.43 11.49
N THR A 27 -16.92 -8.19 10.61
CA THR A 27 -16.60 -9.59 10.29
C THR A 27 -16.06 -9.76 8.88
N GLY A 28 -15.75 -8.68 8.18
CA GLY A 28 -15.28 -8.71 6.79
C GLY A 28 -13.96 -9.47 6.62
N GLN A 29 -13.86 -10.23 5.53
CA GLN A 29 -12.77 -11.19 5.27
C GLN A 29 -12.01 -10.91 3.98
N MET A 30 -12.64 -10.23 3.02
CA MET A 30 -12.07 -9.86 1.71
C MET A 30 -12.88 -8.69 1.14
N HIS A 31 -12.59 -8.23 -0.08
CA HIS A 31 -13.38 -7.16 -0.71
C HIS A 31 -14.85 -7.57 -0.90
N GLU A 32 -15.78 -6.64 -0.62
CA GLU A 32 -17.20 -6.82 -0.92
C GLU A 32 -17.45 -6.71 -2.43
N GLY A 33 -17.73 -7.85 -3.06
CA GLY A 33 -17.97 -7.92 -4.50
C GLY A 33 -18.49 -9.26 -4.98
N ILE A 34 -18.32 -9.52 -6.28
CA ILE A 34 -18.75 -10.77 -6.92
C ILE A 34 -18.04 -11.97 -6.28
N THR A 35 -16.72 -11.87 -6.09
CA THR A 35 -15.88 -12.94 -5.56
C THR A 35 -16.28 -13.34 -4.12
N SER A 36 -16.45 -12.36 -3.22
CA SER A 36 -16.89 -12.65 -1.85
C SER A 36 -18.28 -13.28 -1.80
N THR A 37 -19.18 -12.83 -2.67
CA THR A 37 -20.54 -13.38 -2.79
C THR A 37 -20.50 -14.83 -3.26
N ALA A 38 -19.71 -15.13 -4.29
CA ALA A 38 -19.55 -16.48 -4.82
C ALA A 38 -18.92 -17.45 -3.79
N MET A 39 -18.00 -16.95 -2.96
CA MET A 39 -17.34 -17.73 -1.91
C MET A 39 -18.16 -17.83 -0.61
N GLY A 40 -19.28 -17.10 -0.49
CA GLY A 40 -20.09 -17.06 0.73
C GLY A 40 -19.38 -16.40 1.91
N LEU A 41 -18.50 -15.43 1.65
CA LEU A 41 -17.71 -14.72 2.66
C LEU A 41 -18.22 -13.30 2.90
N ASN A 42 -18.06 -12.81 4.13
CA ASN A 42 -18.37 -11.43 4.47
C ASN A 42 -17.39 -10.48 3.77
N GLY A 43 -17.92 -9.54 2.99
CA GLY A 43 -17.14 -8.53 2.29
C GLY A 43 -16.78 -7.32 3.16
N ILE A 44 -15.71 -6.63 2.77
CA ILE A 44 -15.29 -5.32 3.27
C ILE A 44 -15.55 -4.32 2.13
N PRO A 45 -16.56 -3.44 2.26
CA PRO A 45 -16.85 -2.44 1.24
C PRO A 45 -15.73 -1.43 1.10
N SER A 46 -15.58 -0.85 -0.09
CA SER A 46 -14.68 0.29 -0.32
C SER A 46 -15.04 1.50 0.54
N LEU A 47 -16.31 1.63 0.91
CA LEU A 47 -16.82 2.62 1.85
C LEU A 47 -16.07 2.62 3.21
N ALA A 48 -15.62 1.46 3.69
CA ALA A 48 -14.89 1.37 4.97
C ALA A 48 -13.56 2.14 4.94
N GLU A 49 -12.91 2.23 3.78
CA GLU A 49 -11.70 3.04 3.57
C GLU A 49 -12.09 4.50 3.28
N GLU A 50 -13.03 4.69 2.36
CA GLU A 50 -13.41 6.01 1.81
C GLU A 50 -13.99 6.95 2.87
N LEU A 51 -14.78 6.46 3.81
CA LEU A 51 -15.33 7.27 4.90
C LEU A 51 -14.22 7.91 5.73
N GLN A 52 -13.19 7.13 6.07
CA GLN A 52 -12.09 7.61 6.86
C GLN A 52 -11.22 8.60 6.09
N ILE A 53 -10.95 8.34 4.80
CA ILE A 53 -10.22 9.28 3.93
C ILE A 53 -10.96 10.61 3.81
N ASN A 54 -12.26 10.58 3.52
CA ASN A 54 -13.09 11.78 3.39
C ASN A 54 -13.12 12.62 4.67
N ARG A 55 -13.32 11.96 5.81
CA ARG A 55 -13.28 12.59 7.12
C ARG A 55 -11.91 13.20 7.40
N ASP A 56 -10.84 12.44 7.22
CA ASP A 56 -9.49 12.85 7.59
C ASP A 56 -8.96 13.97 6.67
N ILE A 57 -9.31 13.98 5.38
CA ILE A 57 -9.06 15.11 4.47
C ILE A 57 -9.77 16.37 4.96
N SER A 58 -11.06 16.27 5.31
CA SER A 58 -11.84 17.43 5.76
C SER A 58 -11.26 18.03 7.04
N ILE A 59 -10.84 17.17 7.99
CA ILE A 59 -10.18 17.59 9.23
C ILE A 59 -8.78 18.17 8.93
N THR A 60 -8.04 17.61 7.99
CA THR A 60 -6.72 18.11 7.57
C THR A 60 -6.83 19.51 6.96
N LYS A 61 -7.82 19.73 6.09
CA LYS A 61 -8.14 21.05 5.53
C LYS A 61 -8.48 22.06 6.62
N TYR A 62 -9.34 21.69 7.57
CA TYR A 62 -9.73 22.57 8.68
C TYR A 62 -8.56 22.98 9.59
N ASN A 63 -7.64 22.05 9.88
CA ASN A 63 -6.51 22.31 10.77
C ASN A 63 -5.24 22.79 10.05
N GLU A 64 -5.26 22.82 8.71
CA GLU A 64 -4.09 23.07 7.84
C GLU A 64 -2.90 22.16 8.21
N GLY A 65 -3.19 20.90 8.50
CA GLY A 65 -2.19 19.90 8.88
C GLY A 65 -1.56 19.18 7.68
N LYS A 66 -0.69 18.20 7.96
CA LYS A 66 -0.12 17.28 6.96
C LYS A 66 -0.54 15.85 7.26
N ILE A 67 -1.03 15.14 6.26
CA ILE A 67 -1.44 13.75 6.40
C ILE A 67 -0.90 12.87 5.27
N HIS A 68 -0.53 11.64 5.63
CA HIS A 68 -0.22 10.57 4.69
C HIS A 68 -1.15 9.38 4.93
N PHE A 69 -1.85 8.93 3.89
CA PHE A 69 -2.61 7.68 3.93
C PHE A 69 -1.69 6.53 3.52
N ASN A 70 -1.34 5.67 4.48
CA ASN A 70 -0.28 4.66 4.30
C ASN A 70 -0.55 3.71 3.12
N ILE A 71 -1.73 3.11 3.10
CA ILE A 71 -2.15 2.18 2.05
C ILE A 71 -3.60 2.50 1.69
N ILE A 72 -3.82 2.94 0.46
CA ILE A 72 -5.14 3.02 -0.17
C ILE A 72 -5.32 1.87 -1.15
N SER A 73 -6.57 1.49 -1.36
CA SER A 73 -6.93 0.34 -2.19
C SER A 73 -8.11 0.60 -3.13
N SER A 74 -8.93 1.65 -2.93
CA SER A 74 -10.07 1.93 -3.82
C SER A 74 -9.81 3.06 -4.82
N LYS A 75 -10.44 2.96 -6.00
CA LYS A 75 -10.47 3.98 -7.05
C LYS A 75 -11.02 5.30 -6.54
N GLU A 76 -12.11 5.28 -5.78
CA GLU A 76 -12.71 6.50 -5.23
C GLU A 76 -11.76 7.21 -4.25
N SER A 77 -10.96 6.44 -3.50
CA SER A 77 -9.91 7.00 -2.64
C SER A 77 -8.83 7.70 -3.46
N VAL A 78 -8.41 7.12 -4.59
CA VAL A 78 -7.48 7.76 -5.54
C VAL A 78 -8.05 9.08 -6.06
N LEU A 79 -9.31 9.08 -6.52
CA LEU A 79 -9.99 10.28 -7.03
C LEU A 79 -10.07 11.37 -5.96
N ARG A 80 -10.47 11.01 -4.74
CA ARG A 80 -10.62 11.94 -3.64
C ARG A 80 -9.29 12.58 -3.22
N ILE A 81 -8.21 11.81 -3.25
CA ILE A 81 -6.87 12.30 -2.94
C ILE A 81 -6.36 13.20 -4.08
N ALA A 82 -6.66 12.87 -5.35
CA ALA A 82 -6.33 13.74 -6.48
C ALA A 82 -7.01 15.11 -6.35
N ASP A 83 -8.31 15.15 -6.04
CA ASP A 83 -9.05 16.39 -5.78
C ASP A 83 -8.42 17.19 -4.63
N SER A 84 -8.01 16.51 -3.56
CA SER A 84 -7.38 17.14 -2.39
C SER A 84 -6.01 17.75 -2.71
N LYS A 85 -5.24 17.10 -3.59
CA LYS A 85 -3.97 17.62 -4.10
C LYS A 85 -4.21 18.84 -5.01
N ASN A 86 -5.26 18.82 -5.85
CA ASN A 86 -5.66 19.96 -6.68
C ASN A 86 -6.08 21.18 -5.82
N ASP A 87 -6.74 20.92 -4.69
CA ASP A 87 -7.06 21.89 -3.64
C ASP A 87 -5.81 22.39 -2.87
N LYS A 88 -4.61 21.92 -3.22
CA LYS A 88 -3.31 22.24 -2.60
C LYS A 88 -3.24 21.86 -1.11
N LEU A 89 -3.97 20.84 -0.69
CA LEU A 89 -3.86 20.29 0.66
C LEU A 89 -2.56 19.48 0.79
N ASN A 90 -1.98 19.48 2.00
CA ASN A 90 -0.80 18.66 2.32
C ASN A 90 -1.20 17.20 2.57
N VAL A 91 -1.65 16.53 1.51
CA VAL A 91 -2.08 15.12 1.51
C VAL A 91 -1.15 14.33 0.60
N SER A 92 -0.70 13.18 1.11
CA SER A 92 0.00 12.17 0.32
C SER A 92 -0.62 10.80 0.58
N CYS A 93 -0.34 9.83 -0.27
CA CYS A 93 -0.74 8.45 -0.03
C CYS A 93 0.24 7.43 -0.59
N GLY A 94 0.16 6.23 -0.05
CA GLY A 94 0.81 5.05 -0.60
C GLY A 94 -0.19 3.96 -0.94
N THR A 95 0.28 2.96 -1.67
CA THR A 95 -0.39 1.67 -1.82
C THR A 95 0.66 0.57 -1.72
N SER A 96 0.22 -0.68 -1.53
CA SER A 96 1.16 -1.79 -1.45
C SER A 96 1.42 -2.39 -2.83
N ILE A 97 2.57 -3.04 -3.00
CA ILE A 97 2.88 -3.82 -4.19
C ILE A 97 1.80 -4.86 -4.54
N TYR A 98 1.16 -5.47 -3.53
CA TYR A 98 0.10 -6.45 -3.72
C TYR A 98 -1.13 -5.87 -4.40
N HIS A 99 -1.58 -4.70 -3.95
CA HIS A 99 -2.71 -3.98 -4.52
C HIS A 99 -2.48 -3.48 -5.96
N LEU A 100 -1.21 -3.42 -6.40
CA LEU A 100 -0.87 -3.07 -7.79
C LEU A 100 -0.84 -4.27 -8.72
N ILE A 101 -0.69 -5.48 -8.19
CA ILE A 101 -0.44 -6.70 -8.99
C ILE A 101 -1.64 -7.66 -8.94
N PHE A 102 -2.28 -7.76 -7.79
CA PHE A 102 -3.38 -8.68 -7.53
C PHE A 102 -4.70 -7.95 -7.30
N ASN A 103 -5.80 -8.69 -7.49
CA ASN A 103 -7.17 -8.27 -7.26
C ASN A 103 -7.89 -9.33 -6.40
N ASP A 104 -9.16 -9.09 -6.08
CA ASP A 104 -9.98 -9.95 -5.24
C ASP A 104 -10.14 -11.38 -5.78
N GLU A 105 -10.14 -11.57 -7.10
CA GLU A 105 -10.22 -12.87 -7.76
C GLU A 105 -9.04 -13.79 -7.39
N HIS A 106 -7.89 -13.24 -6.95
CA HIS A 106 -6.76 -14.06 -6.49
C HIS A 106 -7.03 -14.78 -5.16
N LEU A 107 -8.09 -14.39 -4.43
CA LEU A 107 -8.51 -15.06 -3.21
C LEU A 107 -9.47 -16.23 -3.49
N GLU A 108 -9.86 -16.46 -4.75
CA GLU A 108 -10.65 -17.62 -5.14
C GLU A 108 -10.04 -18.94 -4.62
N ASN A 109 -10.90 -19.93 -4.43
CA ASN A 109 -10.53 -21.21 -3.82
C ASN A 109 -9.99 -21.08 -2.38
N PHE A 110 -10.34 -20.00 -1.68
CA PHE A 110 -10.00 -19.78 -0.27
C PHE A 110 -8.48 -19.64 -0.03
N THR A 111 -7.79 -18.99 -0.96
CA THR A 111 -6.35 -18.78 -0.89
C THR A 111 -6.01 -17.68 0.13
N ALA A 112 -5.63 -18.07 1.35
CA ALA A 112 -5.27 -17.14 2.42
C ALA A 112 -3.96 -16.37 2.19
N ASP A 113 -3.17 -16.73 1.17
CA ASP A 113 -1.90 -16.06 0.88
C ASP A 113 -2.07 -14.59 0.46
N PHE A 114 -3.24 -14.27 -0.09
CA PHE A 114 -3.60 -12.93 -0.55
C PHE A 114 -4.59 -12.22 0.40
N LYS A 115 -4.89 -12.83 1.55
CA LYS A 115 -5.77 -12.24 2.57
C LYS A 115 -5.03 -11.11 3.28
N MET A 116 -5.45 -9.86 3.06
CA MET A 116 -4.77 -8.67 3.58
C MET A 116 -5.72 -7.51 3.90
N LEU A 117 -5.21 -6.52 4.63
CA LEU A 117 -5.91 -5.30 4.99
C LEU A 117 -5.09 -4.05 4.60
N PRO A 118 -5.67 -3.07 3.85
CA PRO A 118 -6.96 -3.14 3.17
C PRO A 118 -7.05 -4.36 2.22
N PRO A 119 -8.26 -4.83 1.88
CA PRO A 119 -8.42 -6.01 1.04
C PRO A 119 -8.01 -5.70 -0.41
N LEU A 120 -7.49 -6.72 -1.11
CA LEU A 120 -7.42 -6.67 -2.56
C LEU A 120 -8.83 -6.51 -3.12
N ARG A 121 -9.02 -5.48 -3.95
CA ARG A 121 -10.33 -5.12 -4.53
C ARG A 121 -10.41 -5.53 -6.00
N THR A 122 -11.38 -5.00 -6.74
CA THR A 122 -11.61 -5.36 -8.13
C THR A 122 -10.43 -4.97 -9.03
N LYS A 123 -10.45 -5.49 -10.26
CA LYS A 123 -9.50 -5.10 -11.31
C LYS A 123 -9.56 -3.60 -11.61
N GLU A 124 -10.74 -2.97 -11.55
CA GLU A 124 -10.85 -1.53 -11.80
C GLU A 124 -10.13 -0.70 -10.72
N ASP A 125 -10.23 -1.11 -9.46
CA ASP A 125 -9.51 -0.48 -8.35
C ASP A 125 -8.00 -0.62 -8.52
N GLN A 126 -7.53 -1.82 -8.87
CA GLN A 126 -6.11 -2.07 -9.18
C GLN A 126 -5.59 -1.13 -10.29
N ILE A 127 -6.32 -1.03 -11.41
CA ILE A 127 -5.95 -0.16 -12.53
C ILE A 127 -5.93 1.31 -12.08
N ALA A 128 -6.91 1.74 -11.29
CA ALA A 128 -6.96 3.11 -10.77
C ALA A 128 -5.75 3.45 -9.89
N LEU A 129 -5.22 2.51 -9.11
CA LEU A 129 -4.00 2.70 -8.33
C LEU A 129 -2.77 2.87 -9.24
N ILE A 130 -2.62 2.03 -10.27
CA ILE A 130 -1.53 2.15 -11.25
C ILE A 130 -1.58 3.50 -11.96
N GLU A 131 -2.76 3.90 -12.45
CA GLU A 131 -2.98 5.21 -13.07
C GLU A 131 -2.73 6.36 -12.08
N GLY A 132 -3.06 6.15 -10.81
CA GLY A 132 -2.75 7.09 -9.73
C GLY A 132 -1.25 7.29 -9.55
N ILE A 133 -0.43 6.25 -9.68
CA ILE A 133 1.03 6.35 -9.64
C ILE A 133 1.54 7.13 -10.86
N LYS A 134 1.11 6.75 -12.08
CA LYS A 134 1.50 7.43 -13.33
C LYS A 134 1.23 8.94 -13.28
N LYS A 135 0.13 9.34 -12.65
CA LYS A 135 -0.29 10.75 -12.53
C LYS A 135 0.29 11.47 -11.30
N GLY A 136 1.09 10.79 -10.46
CA GLY A 136 1.64 11.35 -9.22
C GLY A 136 0.60 11.59 -8.12
N VAL A 137 -0.58 10.96 -8.22
CA VAL A 137 -1.59 10.97 -7.16
C VAL A 137 -1.20 10.03 -6.03
N VAL A 138 -0.69 8.84 -6.36
CA VAL A 138 -0.15 7.88 -5.40
C VAL A 138 1.36 8.07 -5.31
N ASP A 139 1.86 8.38 -4.12
CA ASP A 139 3.24 8.80 -3.90
C ASP A 139 4.18 7.64 -3.58
N VAL A 140 3.69 6.60 -2.91
CA VAL A 140 4.54 5.54 -2.32
C VAL A 140 4.05 4.15 -2.73
N ILE A 141 4.99 3.28 -3.10
CA ILE A 141 4.77 1.83 -3.18
C ILE A 141 5.44 1.19 -1.96
N THR A 142 4.68 0.49 -1.12
CA THR A 142 5.17 -0.20 0.08
C THR A 142 5.07 -1.73 -0.05
N SER A 143 5.90 -2.46 0.70
CA SER A 143 5.81 -3.92 0.77
C SER A 143 4.61 -4.41 1.57
N ASN A 144 4.04 -3.58 2.45
CA ASN A 144 3.03 -3.99 3.44
C ASN A 144 3.40 -5.29 4.19
N HIS A 145 4.68 -5.44 4.55
CA HIS A 145 5.18 -6.67 5.16
C HIS A 145 4.58 -6.90 6.56
N GLN A 146 3.70 -7.89 6.65
CA GLN A 146 3.01 -8.34 7.85
C GLN A 146 3.16 -9.87 7.97
N PRO A 147 4.29 -10.35 8.56
CA PRO A 147 4.56 -11.77 8.68
C PRO A 147 3.66 -12.43 9.73
N HIS A 148 3.33 -13.69 9.49
CA HIS A 148 2.62 -14.58 10.41
C HIS A 148 3.31 -15.94 10.44
N GLU A 149 3.21 -16.67 11.55
CA GLU A 149 3.67 -18.05 11.63
C GLU A 149 2.86 -18.95 10.68
N ASN A 150 3.49 -20.03 10.19
CA ASN A 150 2.82 -20.92 9.23
C ASN A 150 1.60 -21.58 9.89
N GLU A 151 1.69 -21.92 11.18
CA GLU A 151 0.67 -22.64 11.93
C GLU A 151 -0.65 -21.87 12.03
N ILE A 152 -0.60 -20.53 12.14
CA ILE A 152 -1.80 -19.69 12.18
C ILE A 152 -2.30 -19.31 10.79
N ARG A 153 -1.51 -19.57 9.74
CA ARG A 153 -1.84 -19.26 8.34
C ARG A 153 -2.39 -20.48 7.60
N GLU A 154 -1.91 -21.69 7.93
CA GLU A 154 -2.38 -22.97 7.40
C GLU A 154 -3.68 -23.44 8.09
N VAL A 155 -4.68 -22.54 8.12
CA VAL A 155 -6.00 -22.76 8.72
C VAL A 155 -7.10 -22.34 7.73
N GLU A 156 -8.36 -22.57 8.08
CA GLU A 156 -9.50 -22.16 7.26
C GLU A 156 -9.49 -20.65 7.00
N PHE A 157 -9.88 -20.26 5.79
CA PHE A 157 -9.79 -18.87 5.34
C PHE A 157 -10.40 -17.83 6.29
N PRO A 158 -11.58 -18.04 6.93
CA PRO A 158 -12.12 -17.07 7.88
C PRO A 158 -11.26 -16.90 9.15
N ILE A 159 -10.47 -17.91 9.51
CA ILE A 159 -9.62 -17.95 10.71
C ILE A 159 -8.23 -17.38 10.42
N ALA A 160 -7.73 -17.60 9.21
CA ALA A 160 -6.40 -17.15 8.80
C ALA A 160 -6.24 -15.62 8.99
N PRO A 161 -5.11 -15.13 9.53
CA PRO A 161 -4.92 -13.71 9.76
C PRO A 161 -4.76 -12.95 8.44
N MET A 162 -5.06 -11.65 8.47
CA MET A 162 -4.75 -10.72 7.38
C MET A 162 -3.25 -10.38 7.40
N GLY A 163 -2.60 -10.43 6.25
CA GLY A 163 -1.20 -10.02 6.09
C GLY A 163 -0.34 -11.05 5.38
N CYS A 164 0.73 -10.57 4.76
CA CYS A 164 1.72 -11.41 4.08
C CYS A 164 3.11 -10.80 4.19
N ILE A 165 4.14 -11.63 3.99
CA ILE A 165 5.51 -11.14 3.86
C ILE A 165 5.66 -10.38 2.55
N GLY A 166 6.27 -9.19 2.51
CA GLY A 166 6.53 -8.49 1.24
C GLY A 166 7.96 -7.95 1.04
N THR A 167 8.73 -7.73 2.11
CA THR A 167 10.02 -7.02 2.04
C THR A 167 11.01 -7.59 1.02
N GLN A 168 11.12 -8.92 0.94
CA GLN A 168 12.08 -9.60 0.07
C GLN A 168 11.67 -9.61 -1.40
N ILE A 169 10.37 -9.44 -1.69
CA ILE A 169 9.80 -9.64 -3.02
C ILE A 169 9.18 -8.38 -3.61
N ALA A 170 8.98 -7.31 -2.85
CA ALA A 170 8.30 -6.10 -3.33
C ALA A 170 9.00 -5.47 -4.55
N PHE A 171 10.32 -5.29 -4.50
CA PHE A 171 11.06 -4.70 -5.64
C PHE A 171 11.15 -5.67 -6.83
N PRO A 172 11.52 -6.95 -6.67
CA PRO A 172 11.43 -7.92 -7.76
C PRO A 172 10.04 -8.01 -8.40
N MET A 173 8.96 -8.02 -7.61
CA MET A 173 7.59 -8.00 -8.12
C MET A 173 7.28 -6.73 -8.91
N ALA A 174 7.73 -5.56 -8.45
CA ALA A 174 7.55 -4.32 -9.19
C ALA A 174 8.26 -4.40 -10.55
N LEU A 175 9.48 -4.93 -10.59
CA LEU A 175 10.20 -5.12 -11.86
C LEU A 175 9.48 -6.11 -12.78
N THR A 176 9.02 -7.25 -12.26
CA THR A 176 8.39 -8.31 -13.06
C THR A 176 7.03 -7.92 -13.61
N TYR A 177 6.19 -7.23 -12.82
CA TYR A 177 4.79 -7.03 -13.16
C TYR A 177 4.42 -5.60 -13.56
N LEU A 178 5.26 -4.61 -13.23
CA LEU A 178 4.91 -3.20 -13.43
C LEU A 178 5.81 -2.48 -14.44
N LEU A 179 6.90 -3.05 -14.94
CA LEU A 179 7.80 -2.34 -15.88
C LEU A 179 7.13 -1.96 -17.21
N ASP A 180 6.11 -2.69 -17.64
CA ASP A 180 5.34 -2.35 -18.85
C ASP A 180 4.40 -1.15 -18.62
N GLU A 181 4.06 -0.86 -17.37
CA GLU A 181 3.12 0.20 -16.98
C GLU A 181 3.83 1.41 -16.34
N LEU A 182 4.95 1.18 -15.66
CA LEU A 182 5.72 2.17 -14.89
C LEU A 182 7.20 2.04 -15.26
N ASP A 183 7.81 3.13 -15.67
CA ASP A 183 9.26 3.14 -15.90
C ASP A 183 10.05 2.87 -14.60
N LEU A 184 11.29 2.41 -14.76
CA LEU A 184 12.16 2.06 -13.64
C LEU A 184 12.41 3.26 -12.69
N GLU A 185 12.51 4.48 -13.23
CA GLU A 185 12.73 5.67 -12.41
C GLU A 185 11.52 5.95 -11.51
N THR A 186 10.30 5.77 -12.03
CA THR A 186 9.05 5.89 -11.28
C THR A 186 8.95 4.84 -10.17
N ILE A 187 9.31 3.57 -10.46
CA ILE A 187 9.36 2.51 -9.44
C ILE A 187 10.37 2.87 -8.34
N VAL A 188 11.61 3.21 -8.71
CA VAL A 188 12.66 3.57 -7.74
C VAL A 188 12.24 4.80 -6.92
N LYS A 189 11.68 5.81 -7.56
CA LYS A 189 11.24 7.05 -6.92
C LYS A 189 10.14 6.79 -5.89
N THR A 190 9.12 6.01 -6.25
CA THR A 190 7.98 5.70 -5.35
C THR A 190 8.34 4.75 -4.21
N MET A 191 9.37 3.90 -4.37
CA MET A 191 9.82 2.98 -3.33
C MET A 191 10.96 3.53 -2.44
N SER A 192 11.70 4.54 -2.90
CA SER A 192 12.90 5.02 -2.18
C SER A 192 12.95 6.53 -1.91
N ILE A 193 12.61 7.37 -2.89
CA ILE A 193 12.79 8.83 -2.80
C ILE A 193 11.56 9.50 -2.19
N ASN A 194 10.37 9.25 -2.75
CA ASN A 194 9.10 9.79 -2.27
C ASN A 194 8.84 9.48 -0.78
N PRO A 195 8.99 8.23 -0.28
CA PRO A 195 8.76 7.98 1.14
C PRO A 195 9.70 8.80 2.03
N ARG A 196 10.96 9.03 1.62
CA ARG A 196 11.91 9.86 2.38
C ARG A 196 11.53 11.32 2.40
N THR A 197 11.10 11.86 1.25
CA THR A 197 10.60 13.22 1.13
C THR A 197 9.38 13.45 2.02
N ILE A 198 8.42 12.51 2.01
CA ILE A 198 7.20 12.57 2.84
C ILE A 198 7.54 12.50 4.33
N LEU A 199 8.43 11.57 4.71
CA LEU A 199 8.88 11.38 6.09
C LEU A 199 9.89 12.46 6.56
N GLN A 200 10.29 13.39 5.69
CA GLN A 200 11.27 14.44 5.98
C GLN A 200 12.62 13.86 6.46
N THR A 201 13.08 12.81 5.80
CA THR A 201 14.38 12.15 6.08
C THR A 201 15.36 12.35 4.94
N ASP A 202 16.66 12.17 5.23
CA ASP A 202 17.73 12.34 4.24
C ASP A 202 17.54 11.43 3.02
N ILE A 203 17.65 12.05 1.84
CA ILE A 203 17.68 11.35 0.55
C ILE A 203 19.12 10.93 0.27
N PRO A 204 19.39 9.62 0.04
CA PRO A 204 20.73 9.14 -0.28
C PRO A 204 21.32 9.83 -1.52
N VAL A 205 22.60 10.19 -1.43
CA VAL A 205 23.36 10.79 -2.53
C VAL A 205 24.48 9.85 -2.93
N VAL A 206 24.55 9.49 -4.21
CA VAL A 206 25.63 8.67 -4.76
C VAL A 206 26.80 9.57 -5.15
N LYS A 207 27.63 9.93 -4.16
CA LYS A 207 28.80 10.80 -4.35
C LYS A 207 29.89 10.49 -3.32
N GLU A 208 31.15 10.65 -3.70
CA GLU A 208 32.28 10.54 -2.77
C GLU A 208 32.11 11.46 -1.55
N GLY A 209 32.45 10.93 -0.37
CA GLY A 209 32.29 11.63 0.91
C GLY A 209 30.92 11.52 1.57
N PHE A 210 29.94 10.86 0.94
CA PHE A 210 28.61 10.59 1.52
C PHE A 210 28.49 9.16 2.07
N VAL A 211 27.49 8.94 2.93
CA VAL A 211 27.18 7.61 3.48
C VAL A 211 26.75 6.67 2.36
N ALA A 212 27.40 5.51 2.27
CA ALA A 212 27.08 4.48 1.28
C ALA A 212 25.76 3.76 1.64
N ASN A 213 24.64 4.33 1.18
CA ASN A 213 23.31 3.72 1.26
C ASN A 213 22.82 3.39 -0.15
N LEU A 214 23.17 2.21 -0.62
CA LEU A 214 23.02 1.77 -2.01
C LEU A 214 22.55 0.32 -2.04
N THR A 215 21.88 -0.06 -3.12
CA THR A 215 21.58 -1.44 -3.46
C THR A 215 21.95 -1.69 -4.93
N LEU A 216 22.35 -2.93 -5.24
CA LEU A 216 22.62 -3.38 -6.60
C LEU A 216 21.54 -4.38 -6.99
N PHE A 217 20.96 -4.21 -8.17
CA PHE A 217 19.96 -5.11 -8.71
C PHE A 217 20.21 -5.32 -10.22
N ASP A 218 19.70 -6.43 -10.72
CA ASP A 218 19.72 -6.80 -12.13
C ASP A 218 18.28 -6.81 -12.65
N THR A 219 18.03 -6.13 -13.77
CA THR A 219 16.73 -6.03 -14.42
C THR A 219 16.50 -7.09 -15.50
N HIS A 220 17.51 -7.92 -15.79
CA HIS A 220 17.46 -8.90 -16.89
C HIS A 220 17.51 -10.36 -16.42
N THR A 221 18.07 -10.63 -15.25
CA THR A 221 18.14 -11.99 -14.72
C THR A 221 16.75 -12.44 -14.23
N GLU A 222 16.24 -13.51 -14.84
CA GLU A 222 15.09 -14.23 -14.33
C GLU A 222 15.47 -15.07 -13.11
N TRP A 223 14.63 -15.03 -12.08
CA TRP A 223 14.78 -15.88 -10.90
C TRP A 223 13.40 -16.36 -10.42
N LYS A 224 13.39 -17.48 -9.72
CA LYS A 224 12.19 -18.01 -9.07
C LYS A 224 12.30 -17.80 -7.57
N PHE A 225 11.30 -17.15 -6.98
CA PHE A 225 11.19 -17.07 -5.52
C PHE A 225 10.72 -18.42 -4.97
N ASP A 226 11.55 -19.07 -4.14
CA ASP A 226 11.23 -20.33 -3.49
C ASP A 226 11.76 -20.38 -2.04
N LYS A 227 11.36 -21.43 -1.29
CA LYS A 227 11.77 -21.65 0.11
C LYS A 227 13.23 -22.08 0.26
N VAL A 228 13.99 -22.29 -0.82
CA VAL A 228 15.29 -22.99 -0.81
C VAL A 228 16.48 -22.07 -0.44
N PHE A 229 16.26 -20.78 -0.22
CA PHE A 229 17.34 -19.84 0.13
C PHE A 229 17.86 -20.02 1.57
N LYS A 230 18.77 -20.98 1.74
CA LYS A 230 19.72 -21.03 2.86
C LYS A 230 20.88 -20.09 2.52
N PHE A 231 20.94 -18.93 3.18
CA PHE A 231 22.19 -18.16 3.21
C PHE A 231 23.26 -19.02 3.89
N ILE A 232 24.17 -19.62 3.11
CA ILE A 232 25.45 -20.08 3.64
C ILE A 232 26.27 -18.81 3.84
N VAL A 233 26.18 -18.24 5.03
CA VAL A 233 27.16 -17.26 5.50
C VAL A 233 28.46 -18.04 5.71
N LYS A 234 29.48 -17.76 4.89
CA LYS A 234 30.86 -18.10 5.21
C LYS A 234 31.46 -16.98 6.04
#